data_AF-A0A7S3H1L5-F1
#
_entry.id   AF-A0A7S3H1L5-F1
#
_cell.length_a   1.000
_cell.length_b   1.000
_cell.length_c   1.000
_cell.angle_alpha   90.00
_cell.angle_beta   90.00
_cell.angle_gamma   90.00
#
_symmetry.space_group_name_H-M   'P 1'
#
loop_
_entity.id
_entity.type
_entity.pdbx_description
1 polymer ?
#
loop_
_entity_poly.entity_id
_entity_poly.type
_entity_poly.pdbx_seq_one_letter_code
_entity_poly.pdbx_strand_id
1 'polypeptide(L)'
;GTLSVTRAHFEKLCAPFFNRTLDTVKAVLKDAKLQPTDINEIVLVGGSTRVPVIQKNLQDFFGGKALCKSINPDEAVAYGAAVQGAILAGVRLSNSTELLLIDVTPLSLGIECEG
;
A
#
# COMPACT_ATOMS: atom_id res chain seq x y z
N GLY A 1 14.27 -21.88 -28.89
CA GLY A 1 13.74 -20.65 -29.49
C GLY A 1 13.41 -19.66 -28.41
N THR A 2 13.70 -18.38 -28.60
CA THR A 2 13.44 -17.33 -27.60
C THR A 2 11.97 -16.90 -27.67
N LEU A 3 11.23 -17.03 -26.58
CA LEU A 3 9.85 -16.54 -26.49
C LEU A 3 9.88 -15.07 -26.04
N SER A 4 9.16 -14.19 -26.75
CA SER A 4 8.99 -12.79 -26.34
C SER A 4 7.59 -12.58 -25.78
N VAL A 5 7.49 -11.98 -24.59
CA VAL A 5 6.23 -11.66 -23.92
C VAL A 5 6.00 -10.16 -24.02
N THR A 6 4.93 -9.76 -24.70
CA THR A 6 4.53 -8.35 -24.75
C THR A 6 3.91 -7.93 -23.44
N ARG A 7 3.98 -6.62 -23.12
CA ARG A 7 3.31 -6.05 -21.95
C ARG A 7 1.81 -6.38 -21.94
N ALA A 8 1.13 -6.20 -23.07
CA ALA A 8 -0.29 -6.49 -23.19
C ALA A 8 -0.61 -7.97 -22.90
N HIS A 9 0.27 -8.89 -23.30
CA HIS A 9 0.10 -10.31 -22.99
C HIS A 9 0.29 -10.58 -21.49
N PHE A 10 1.33 -10.03 -20.88
CA PHE A 10 1.54 -10.11 -19.42
C PHE A 10 0.35 -9.54 -18.63
N GLU A 11 -0.11 -8.35 -18.99
CA GLU A 11 -1.24 -7.69 -18.33
C GLU A 11 -2.53 -8.49 -18.50
N LYS A 12 -2.76 -9.10 -19.67
CA LYS A 12 -3.90 -9.99 -19.90
C LYS A 12 -3.84 -11.24 -19.02
N LEU A 13 -2.67 -11.86 -18.89
CA LEU A 13 -2.48 -13.06 -18.05
C LEU A 13 -2.70 -12.73 -16.56
N CYS A 14 -2.26 -11.56 -16.11
CA CYS A 14 -2.32 -11.16 -14.72
C CYS A 14 -3.57 -10.33 -14.33
N ALA A 15 -4.43 -10.00 -15.29
CA ALA A 15 -5.64 -9.22 -15.09
C ALA A 15 -6.49 -9.62 -13.87
N PRO A 16 -6.80 -10.90 -13.60
CA PRO A 16 -7.59 -11.25 -12.41
C PRO A 16 -6.87 -10.90 -11.09
N PHE A 17 -5.53 -11.00 -11.05
CA PHE A 17 -4.77 -10.62 -9.87
C PHE A 17 -4.70 -9.11 -9.69
N PHE A 18 -4.52 -8.37 -10.79
CA PHE A 18 -4.50 -6.90 -10.76
C PHE A 18 -5.86 -6.29 -10.41
N ASN A 19 -6.97 -6.93 -10.80
CA ASN A 19 -8.29 -6.46 -10.40
C ASN A 19 -8.56 -6.67 -8.92
N ARG A 20 -8.11 -7.80 -8.36
CA ARG A 20 -8.24 -8.10 -6.92
C ARG A 20 -7.54 -7.08 -6.02
N THR A 21 -6.47 -6.44 -6.48
CA THR A 21 -5.81 -5.40 -5.67
C THR A 21 -6.70 -4.18 -5.46
N LEU A 22 -7.50 -3.80 -6.47
CA LEU A 22 -8.49 -2.73 -6.33
C LEU A 22 -9.65 -3.12 -5.41
N ASP A 23 -10.03 -4.38 -5.37
CA ASP A 23 -11.09 -4.85 -4.47
C ASP A 23 -10.67 -4.70 -3.00
N THR A 24 -9.40 -4.96 -2.68
CA THR A 24 -8.84 -4.66 -1.35
C THR A 24 -8.88 -3.16 -1.02
N VAL A 25 -8.54 -2.29 -1.98
CA VAL A 25 -8.61 -0.84 -1.77
C VAL A 25 -10.05 -0.39 -1.45
N LYS A 26 -11.03 -0.90 -2.19
CA LYS A 26 -12.45 -0.61 -1.94
C LYS A 26 -12.90 -1.10 -0.56
N ALA A 27 -12.45 -2.29 -0.15
CA ALA A 27 -12.78 -2.84 1.17
C ALA A 27 -12.24 -1.96 2.29
N VAL A 28 -10.97 -1.54 2.21
CA VAL A 28 -10.34 -0.67 3.22
C VAL A 28 -11.04 0.69 3.30
N LEU A 29 -11.41 1.30 2.17
CA LEU A 29 -12.17 2.55 2.17
C LEU A 29 -13.54 2.39 2.85
N LYS A 30 -14.23 1.27 2.58
CA LYS A 30 -15.51 0.95 3.22
C LYS A 30 -15.36 0.80 4.73
N ASP A 31 -14.35 0.07 5.19
CA ASP A 31 -14.10 -0.17 6.61
C ASP A 31 -13.70 1.13 7.34
N ALA A 32 -12.93 1.99 6.68
CA ALA A 32 -12.59 3.33 7.15
C ALA A 32 -13.74 4.34 7.06
N LYS A 33 -14.84 4.00 6.36
CA LYS A 33 -15.97 4.89 6.06
C LYS A 33 -15.55 6.17 5.31
N LEU A 34 -14.62 6.02 4.37
CA LEU A 34 -14.08 7.09 3.55
C LEU A 34 -14.39 6.88 2.07
N GLN A 35 -14.52 7.98 1.34
CA GLN A 35 -14.64 7.99 -0.11
C GLN A 35 -13.26 8.17 -0.75
N PRO A 36 -13.07 7.75 -2.03
CA PRO A 36 -11.81 7.96 -2.74
C PRO A 36 -11.35 9.43 -2.77
N THR A 37 -12.29 10.38 -2.75
CA THR A 37 -12.02 11.82 -2.71
C THR A 37 -11.42 12.31 -1.40
N ASP A 38 -11.63 11.57 -0.31
CA ASP A 38 -11.16 11.94 1.03
C ASP A 38 -9.68 11.60 1.23
N ILE A 39 -9.12 10.72 0.39
CA ILE A 39 -7.72 10.32 0.46
C ILE A 39 -6.84 11.46 -0.02
N ASN A 40 -5.92 11.97 0.80
CA ASN A 40 -5.05 13.08 0.41
C ASN A 40 -3.88 12.64 -0.48
N GLU A 41 -3.20 11.55 -0.12
CA GLU A 41 -1.98 11.08 -0.74
C GLU A 41 -2.05 9.57 -1.01
N ILE A 42 -1.38 9.12 -2.08
CA ILE A 42 -1.30 7.69 -2.45
C ILE A 42 0.17 7.33 -2.54
N VAL A 43 0.69 6.67 -1.51
CA VAL A 43 2.10 6.25 -1.43
C VAL A 43 2.24 4.82 -1.94
N LEU A 44 3.16 4.61 -2.88
CA LEU A 44 3.44 3.28 -3.45
C LEU A 44 4.62 2.63 -2.73
N VAL A 45 4.42 1.41 -2.24
CA VAL A 45 5.44 0.62 -1.55
C VAL A 45 5.47 -0.81 -2.11
N GLY A 46 6.67 -1.35 -2.32
CA GLY A 46 6.93 -2.66 -2.89
C GLY A 46 7.14 -2.66 -4.41
N GLY A 47 8.07 -3.48 -4.90
CA GLY A 47 8.50 -3.48 -6.30
C GLY A 47 7.39 -3.74 -7.34
N SER A 48 6.38 -4.53 -7.00
CA SER A 48 5.22 -4.78 -7.88
C SER A 48 4.40 -3.52 -8.19
N THR A 49 4.52 -2.45 -7.40
CA THR A 49 3.90 -1.16 -7.70
C THR A 49 4.50 -0.47 -8.91
N ARG A 50 5.67 -0.93 -9.41
CA ARG A 50 6.28 -0.45 -10.66
C ARG A 50 5.54 -0.92 -11.92
N VAL A 51 4.63 -1.89 -11.80
CA VAL A 51 3.82 -2.39 -12.91
C VAL A 51 2.89 -1.27 -13.43
N PRO A 52 2.97 -0.87 -14.71
CA PRO A 52 2.24 0.29 -15.22
C PRO A 52 0.71 0.21 -15.08
N VAL A 53 0.10 -0.94 -15.34
CA VAL A 53 -1.35 -1.10 -15.23
C VAL A 53 -1.86 -0.96 -13.79
N ILE A 54 -1.05 -1.32 -12.78
CA ILE A 54 -1.41 -1.12 -11.36
C ILE A 54 -1.47 0.37 -11.03
N GLN A 55 -0.44 1.14 -11.45
CA GLN A 55 -0.43 2.59 -11.25
C GLN A 55 -1.59 3.27 -11.96
N LYS A 56 -1.85 2.89 -13.21
CA LYS A 56 -2.97 3.42 -13.98
C LYS A 56 -4.31 3.13 -13.31
N ASN A 57 -4.56 1.88 -12.92
CA ASN A 57 -5.79 1.47 -12.25
C ASN A 57 -6.03 2.25 -10.95
N LEU A 58 -4.98 2.52 -10.16
CA LEU A 58 -5.09 3.35 -8.96
C LEU A 58 -5.39 4.82 -9.30
N GLN A 59 -4.69 5.41 -10.26
CA GLN A 59 -4.97 6.78 -10.70
C GLN A 59 -6.41 6.92 -11.18
N ASP A 60 -6.87 6.01 -12.04
CA ASP A 60 -8.23 5.99 -12.56
C ASP A 60 -9.27 5.87 -11.42
N PHE A 61 -9.01 4.99 -10.45
CA PHE A 61 -9.89 4.79 -9.29
C PHE A 61 -9.99 6.03 -8.38
N PHE A 62 -8.89 6.76 -8.20
CA PHE A 62 -8.83 7.98 -7.39
C PHE A 62 -9.03 9.27 -8.22
N GLY A 63 -9.71 9.19 -9.37
CA GLY A 63 -10.10 10.37 -10.15
C GLY A 63 -8.94 11.13 -10.78
N GLY A 64 -7.90 10.42 -11.19
CA GLY A 64 -6.69 10.98 -11.82
C GLY A 64 -5.68 11.57 -10.83
N LYS A 65 -5.85 11.33 -9.52
CA LYS A 65 -4.91 11.78 -8.48
C LYS A 65 -3.48 11.29 -8.77
N ALA A 66 -2.51 12.19 -8.64
CA ALA A 66 -1.10 11.85 -8.79
C ALA A 66 -0.65 10.87 -7.70
N LEU A 67 0.12 9.85 -8.10
CA LEU A 67 0.71 8.90 -7.15
C LEU A 67 1.99 9.50 -6.59
N CYS A 68 2.19 9.37 -5.28
CA CYS A 68 3.39 9.84 -4.60
C CYS A 68 4.59 8.98 -4.99
N LYS A 69 5.62 9.62 -5.56
CA LYS A 69 6.86 9.01 -6.04
C LYS A 69 8.11 9.60 -5.36
N SER A 70 7.93 10.34 -4.27
CA SER A 70 9.03 10.95 -3.52
C SER A 70 9.80 9.94 -2.65
N ILE A 71 9.30 8.72 -2.52
CA ILE A 71 9.88 7.65 -1.70
C ILE A 71 10.24 6.47 -2.60
N ASN A 72 11.40 5.86 -2.35
CA ASN A 72 11.79 4.63 -3.03
C ASN A 72 10.89 3.46 -2.55
N PRO A 73 10.11 2.82 -3.44
CA PRO A 73 9.15 1.80 -3.03
C PRO A 73 9.82 0.55 -2.44
N ASP A 74 11.07 0.27 -2.79
CA ASP A 74 11.78 -0.93 -2.33
C ASP A 74 12.40 -0.74 -0.92
N GLU A 75 12.60 0.51 -0.50
CA GLU A 75 13.28 0.86 0.76
C GLU A 75 12.36 1.49 1.80
N ALA A 76 11.17 1.96 1.39
CA ALA A 76 10.24 2.69 2.26
C ALA A 76 9.94 1.96 3.58
N VAL A 77 9.73 0.63 3.52
CA VAL A 77 9.44 -0.19 4.70
C VAL A 77 10.64 -0.24 5.64
N ALA A 78 11.83 -0.53 5.11
CA ALA A 78 13.05 -0.62 5.89
C ALA A 78 13.41 0.73 6.53
N TYR A 79 13.21 1.82 5.80
CA TYR A 79 13.41 3.16 6.29
C TYR A 79 12.49 3.47 7.48
N GLY A 80 11.18 3.23 7.35
CA GLY A 80 10.22 3.43 8.44
C GLY A 80 10.53 2.58 9.67
N ALA A 81 10.93 1.31 9.47
CA ALA A 81 11.35 0.42 10.55
C ALA A 81 12.62 0.93 11.26
N ALA A 82 13.60 1.46 10.53
CA ALA A 82 14.81 2.03 11.10
C ALA A 82 14.52 3.28 11.93
N VAL A 83 13.61 4.15 11.47
CA VAL A 83 13.14 5.32 12.24
C VAL A 83 12.49 4.86 13.55
N GLN A 84 11.58 3.89 13.50
CA GLN A 84 10.94 3.35 14.70
C GLN A 84 11.95 2.70 15.66
N GLY A 85 12.94 1.97 15.14
CA GLY A 85 14.01 1.38 15.92
C GLY A 85 14.88 2.43 16.63
N ALA A 86 15.22 3.53 15.96
CA ALA A 86 15.96 4.64 16.54
C ALA A 86 15.19 5.30 17.71
N ILE A 87 13.87 5.48 17.55
CA ILE A 87 12.99 6.01 18.59
C ILE A 87 12.98 5.09 19.81
N LEU A 88 12.81 3.77 19.62
CA LEU A 88 12.84 2.78 20.70
C LEU A 88 14.20 2.70 21.40
N ALA A 89 15.30 2.95 20.67
CA ALA A 89 16.65 3.01 21.21
C ALA A 89 16.97 4.33 21.96
N GLY A 90 16.01 5.28 22.01
CA GLY A 90 16.20 6.58 22.67
C GLY A 90 17.11 7.54 21.90
N VAL A 91 17.36 7.29 20.61
CA VAL A 91 18.17 8.18 19.76
C VAL A 91 17.37 9.44 19.44
N ARG A 92 17.89 10.60 19.82
CA ARG A 92 17.28 11.89 19.48
C ARG A 92 17.56 12.22 18.02
N LEU A 93 16.56 12.02 17.17
CA LEU A 93 16.55 12.56 15.82
C LEU A 93 16.44 14.09 15.91
N SER A 94 17.22 14.81 15.10
CA SER A 94 17.35 16.28 15.12
C SER A 94 16.03 17.05 14.98
N ASN A 95 15.00 16.37 14.48
CA ASN A 95 13.66 16.90 14.25
C ASN A 95 12.71 16.13 15.18
N SER A 96 12.89 16.29 16.49
CA SER A 96 12.24 15.49 17.54
C SER A 96 10.72 15.66 17.55
N THR A 97 10.04 15.08 16.57
CA THR A 97 8.59 14.88 16.57
C THR A 97 8.36 13.62 17.40
N GLU A 98 7.64 13.74 18.52
CA GLU A 98 7.09 12.58 19.21
C GLU A 98 6.20 11.83 18.22
N LEU A 99 6.71 10.73 17.67
CA LEU A 99 5.97 9.89 16.74
C LEU A 99 5.14 8.89 17.56
N LEU A 100 3.84 9.12 17.63
CA LEU A 100 2.89 8.16 18.17
C LEU A 100 2.39 7.27 17.02
N LEU A 101 2.72 5.98 17.07
CA LEU A 101 2.19 4.97 16.15
C LEU A 101 1.03 4.22 16.83
N ILE A 102 -0.16 4.33 16.26
CA ILE A 102 -1.34 3.56 16.66
C ILE A 102 -1.65 2.58 15.53
N ASP A 103 -1.61 1.28 15.83
CA ASP A 103 -1.87 0.22 14.87
C ASP A 103 -3.13 -0.58 15.26
N VAL A 104 -3.67 -1.36 14.33
CA VAL A 104 -4.92 -2.12 14.49
C VAL A 104 -4.70 -3.62 14.25
N THR A 105 -5.51 -4.45 14.91
CA THR A 105 -5.51 -5.89 14.65
C THR A 105 -6.23 -6.19 13.32
N PRO A 106 -5.61 -6.91 12.36
CA PRO A 106 -6.16 -7.08 11.02
C PRO A 106 -7.37 -8.01 10.94
N LEU A 107 -7.59 -8.85 11.95
CA LEU A 107 -8.69 -9.81 12.02
C LEU A 107 -9.32 -9.77 13.41
N SER A 108 -10.63 -10.02 13.45
CA SER A 108 -11.36 -10.20 14.70
C SER A 108 -10.83 -11.40 15.48
N LEU A 109 -10.63 -11.23 16.78
CA LEU A 109 -10.25 -12.30 17.70
C LEU A 109 -11.51 -12.78 18.42
N GLY A 110 -11.75 -14.09 18.42
CA GLY A 110 -12.88 -14.73 19.08
C GLY A 110 -12.48 -16.06 19.68
N ILE A 111 -13.25 -16.50 20.67
CA ILE A 111 -13.15 -17.84 21.26
C ILE A 111 -14.45 -18.60 20.99
N GLU A 112 -14.35 -19.92 20.87
CA GLU A 112 -15.53 -20.78 20.83
C GLU A 112 -16.02 -21.01 22.28
N CYS A 113 -17.32 -20.86 22.49
CA CYS A 113 -17.97 -21.19 23.76
C CYS A 113 -19.00 -22.29 23.49
N GLU A 114 -18.86 -23.45 24.14
CA GLU A 114 -19.93 -24.46 24.16
C GLU A 114 -21.15 -23.88 24.89
N GLY A 115 -22.32 -24.05 24.28
CA GLY A 115 -23.63 -23.73 24.85
C GLY A 115 -24.46 -24.99 25.01
#